data_AF-A0A1Q7CUW4-F1
#
_entry.id   AF-A0A1Q7CUW4-F1
#
_cell.length_a   1.000
_cell.length_b   1.000
_cell.length_c   1.000
_cell.angle_alpha   90.00
_cell.angle_beta   90.00
_cell.angle_gamma   90.00
#
_symmetry.space_group_name_H-M   'P 1'
#
loop_
_entity.id
_entity.type
_entity.pdbx_description
1 polymer ?
#
loop_
_entity_poly.entity_id
_entity_poly.type
_entity_poly.pdbx_seq_one_letter_code
_entity_poly.pdbx_strand_id
1 'polypeptide(L)'
;MKYMHKYFVLSLFAVLLIIPLSLQSAHAATWYPGEGLKQGDYFRYDVCWTDFHNCSPLEIDFWVKNQTSDGSGWNLEFLAIDGAIVQKGTVTIGMTTPDPTYSDANVADYSNVYKNTIAWLDSFATRDSPKDFSYPAWGRSASVGGQSVGPTGQADVTVQAGSYKAWIIGWHKGVDNMIWVVPNLPFPVKAQVYTDVISGVPPPDYTLELLQTGNSSTEPEFMNRTSINPILGNPNCPVPDMQNDAIHDSTTTDSGSVTLEYRYSPSVPHQGCPIEWRVSFEKNFDLTQKYSAIHYDIFTVDNNDVKLGSVAQDKGRSDLFAPVGDDDQTIILKQPPPVTHFVIAVLGTGSQGSLTDTSLAGIVNVDVKTAEPVKVPEFPVTALLIMAIVIAMGIFFTRARSRLSIKF
;
A
#
# COMPACT_ATOMS: atom_id res chain seq x y z
N MET A 1 -58.14 -69.06 10.28
CA MET A 1 -57.60 -69.56 11.57
C MET A 1 -56.51 -70.58 11.24
N LYS A 2 -55.34 -70.48 11.90
CA LYS A 2 -54.09 -71.29 11.71
C LYS A 2 -53.25 -70.84 10.48
N TYR A 3 -51.96 -70.51 10.53
CA TYR A 3 -50.86 -70.73 11.48
C TYR A 3 -49.86 -69.55 11.47
N MET A 4 -49.43 -69.09 12.64
CA MET A 4 -48.11 -68.48 12.86
C MET A 4 -47.13 -69.61 13.21
N HIS A 5 -45.91 -69.61 12.67
CA HIS A 5 -44.64 -69.73 13.43
C HIS A 5 -43.37 -69.83 12.57
N LYS A 6 -42.33 -69.09 13.00
CA LYS A 6 -40.86 -69.26 12.81
C LYS A 6 -40.36 -68.83 11.41
N TYR A 7 -39.33 -67.99 11.24
CA TYR A 7 -37.96 -67.99 11.77
C TYR A 7 -37.43 -66.54 11.86
N PHE A 8 -36.82 -66.12 12.97
CA PHE A 8 -35.37 -66.12 13.27
C PHE A 8 -34.60 -64.91 12.71
N VAL A 9 -34.32 -64.00 13.64
CA VAL A 9 -33.20 -63.03 13.73
C VAL A 9 -32.03 -63.29 12.78
N LEU A 10 -31.74 -62.33 11.88
CA LEU A 10 -30.41 -61.76 11.63
C LEU A 10 -30.49 -60.72 10.51
N SER A 11 -30.24 -59.44 10.82
CA SER A 11 -29.37 -58.54 10.06
C SER A 11 -29.64 -57.10 10.50
N LEU A 12 -29.10 -56.79 11.68
CA LEU A 12 -28.80 -55.42 12.09
C LEU A 12 -27.40 -55.16 11.52
N PHE A 13 -27.28 -54.62 10.30
CA PHE A 13 -26.11 -53.92 9.73
C PHE A 13 -26.35 -53.61 8.24
N ALA A 14 -27.12 -52.57 7.95
CA ALA A 14 -27.18 -51.98 6.61
C ALA A 14 -27.63 -50.50 6.67
N VAL A 15 -27.07 -49.74 7.61
CA VAL A 15 -27.14 -48.26 7.59
C VAL A 15 -25.77 -47.75 8.02
N LEU A 16 -24.76 -47.97 7.19
CA LEU A 16 -23.49 -47.26 7.25
C LEU A 16 -22.89 -47.22 5.85
N LEU A 17 -22.46 -46.03 5.45
CA LEU A 17 -21.71 -45.68 4.23
C LEU A 17 -22.51 -45.59 2.92
N ILE A 18 -23.29 -44.53 2.81
CA ILE A 18 -23.23 -43.66 1.62
C ILE A 18 -23.04 -42.22 2.12
N ILE A 19 -21.86 -41.96 2.70
CA ILE A 19 -21.33 -40.61 2.67
C ILE A 19 -20.83 -40.45 1.24
N PRO A 20 -21.23 -39.42 0.47
CA PRO A 20 -20.45 -39.02 -0.67
C PRO A 20 -19.11 -38.53 -0.10
N LEU A 21 -18.16 -39.46 0.06
CA LEU A 21 -16.76 -39.12 -0.03
C LEU A 21 -16.62 -38.53 -1.43
N SER A 22 -16.76 -37.21 -1.53
CA SER A 22 -16.11 -36.47 -2.59
C SER A 22 -14.63 -36.78 -2.44
N LEU A 23 -14.20 -37.86 -3.08
CA LEU A 23 -12.84 -38.01 -3.55
C LEU A 23 -12.63 -36.78 -4.45
N GLN A 24 -12.18 -35.68 -3.85
CA GLN A 24 -11.44 -34.68 -4.60
C GLN A 24 -10.30 -35.48 -5.20
N SER A 25 -10.43 -35.77 -6.50
CA SER A 25 -9.36 -36.34 -7.30
C SER A 25 -8.09 -35.59 -6.94
N ALA A 26 -7.00 -36.31 -6.70
CA ALA A 26 -5.66 -35.77 -6.55
C ALA A 26 -5.16 -35.23 -7.91
N HIS A 27 -5.96 -34.37 -8.54
CA HIS A 27 -5.47 -33.48 -9.57
C HIS A 27 -4.55 -32.50 -8.88
N ALA A 28 -3.30 -32.47 -9.36
CA ALA A 28 -2.44 -31.32 -9.33
C ALA A 28 -3.29 -30.04 -9.42
N ALA A 29 -3.41 -29.32 -8.31
CA ALA A 29 -4.01 -28.00 -8.34
C ALA A 29 -3.00 -27.09 -9.04
N THR A 30 -3.37 -26.57 -10.20
CA THR A 30 -2.68 -25.41 -10.77
C THR A 30 -3.14 -24.15 -10.05
N TRP A 31 -2.30 -23.12 -10.04
CA TRP A 31 -2.65 -21.83 -9.50
C TRP A 31 -1.95 -20.69 -10.24
N TYR A 32 -2.62 -19.54 -10.28
CA TYR A 32 -2.06 -18.25 -10.67
C TYR A 32 -2.80 -17.12 -9.92
N PRO A 33 -2.17 -15.96 -9.71
CA PRO A 33 -2.85 -14.81 -9.12
C PRO A 33 -4.05 -14.38 -9.96
N GLY A 34 -5.20 -14.18 -9.31
CA GLY A 34 -6.48 -13.89 -9.96
C GLY A 34 -7.30 -15.12 -10.36
N GLU A 35 -6.81 -16.35 -10.14
CA GLU A 35 -7.58 -17.55 -10.46
C GLU A 35 -8.89 -17.62 -9.66
N GLY A 36 -10.01 -17.80 -10.35
CA GLY A 36 -11.33 -17.88 -9.73
C GLY A 36 -11.90 -16.53 -9.27
N LEU A 37 -11.22 -15.42 -9.57
CA LEU A 37 -11.73 -14.07 -9.30
C LEU A 37 -13.03 -13.82 -10.09
N LYS A 38 -14.03 -13.25 -9.41
CA LYS A 38 -15.34 -12.94 -10.01
C LYS A 38 -15.89 -11.63 -9.47
N GLN A 39 -16.87 -11.09 -10.18
CA GLN A 39 -17.61 -9.91 -9.75
C GLN A 39 -18.17 -10.11 -8.33
N GLY A 40 -18.04 -9.06 -7.54
CA GLY A 40 -18.49 -9.02 -6.16
C GLY A 40 -17.44 -9.47 -5.15
N ASP A 41 -16.37 -10.17 -5.58
CA ASP A 41 -15.32 -10.58 -4.65
C ASP A 41 -14.68 -9.35 -4.01
N TYR A 42 -14.35 -9.44 -2.72
CA TYR A 42 -13.63 -8.40 -2.01
C TYR A 42 -12.52 -8.99 -1.15
N PHE A 43 -11.52 -8.15 -0.88
CA PHE A 43 -10.35 -8.50 -0.10
C PHE A 43 -9.92 -7.30 0.73
N ARG A 44 -9.41 -7.60 1.92
CA ARG A 44 -8.81 -6.64 2.84
C ARG A 44 -7.48 -7.19 3.30
N TYR A 45 -6.42 -6.41 3.16
CA TYR A 45 -5.06 -6.84 3.44
C TYR A 45 -4.35 -5.80 4.30
N ASP A 46 -3.66 -6.27 5.33
CA ASP A 46 -2.52 -5.53 5.87
C ASP A 46 -1.31 -5.87 5.01
N VAL A 47 -0.60 -4.85 4.53
CA VAL A 47 0.60 -4.98 3.72
C VAL A 47 1.68 -4.01 4.20
N CYS A 48 2.93 -4.31 3.88
CA CYS A 48 3.98 -3.32 3.83
C CYS A 48 4.95 -3.68 2.71
N TRP A 49 5.66 -2.70 2.15
CA TRP A 49 6.69 -2.91 1.15
C TRP A 49 7.82 -1.90 1.33
N THR A 50 9.07 -2.34 1.26
CA THR A 50 10.25 -1.51 1.57
C THR A 50 10.35 -0.31 0.64
N ASP A 51 10.08 -0.49 -0.65
CA ASP A 51 10.13 0.63 -1.61
C ASP A 51 8.92 1.58 -1.47
N PHE A 52 7.95 1.27 -0.60
CA PHE A 52 6.82 2.13 -0.29
C PHE A 52 6.80 2.51 1.19
N HIS A 53 7.26 3.73 1.49
CA HIS A 53 7.36 4.23 2.86
C HIS A 53 8.10 3.24 3.79
N ASN A 54 9.14 2.56 3.29
CA ASN A 54 10.06 1.80 4.13
C ASN A 54 9.39 0.67 4.94
N CYS A 55 8.47 -0.06 4.29
CA CYS A 55 7.64 -1.09 4.92
C CYS A 55 6.80 -0.60 6.10
N SER A 56 6.36 0.67 6.05
CA SER A 56 5.33 1.13 6.97
C SER A 56 4.02 0.37 6.76
N PRO A 57 3.27 0.06 7.83
CA PRO A 57 1.97 -0.60 7.72
C PRO A 57 0.98 0.19 6.86
N LEU A 58 0.33 -0.52 5.94
CA LEU A 58 -0.65 -0.02 4.99
C LEU A 58 -1.79 -1.04 4.89
N GLU A 59 -3.04 -0.60 4.93
CA GLU A 59 -4.18 -1.46 4.59
C GLU A 59 -4.59 -1.22 3.13
N ILE A 60 -4.69 -2.30 2.34
CA ILE A 60 -5.20 -2.30 0.96
C ILE A 60 -6.46 -3.13 0.91
N ASP A 61 -7.55 -2.46 0.55
CA ASP A 61 -8.88 -3.02 0.42
C ASP A 61 -9.37 -2.85 -1.02
N PHE A 62 -9.96 -3.90 -1.59
CA PHE A 62 -10.55 -3.79 -2.91
C PHE A 62 -11.77 -4.67 -3.10
N TRP A 63 -12.70 -4.19 -3.93
CA TRP A 63 -13.91 -4.90 -4.33
C TRP A 63 -14.03 -4.94 -5.85
N VAL A 64 -14.27 -6.13 -6.39
CA VAL A 64 -14.41 -6.39 -7.82
C VAL A 64 -15.78 -5.90 -8.29
N LYS A 65 -15.83 -4.67 -8.79
CA LYS A 65 -17.07 -4.00 -9.20
C LYS A 65 -17.72 -4.65 -10.41
N ASN A 66 -16.96 -4.83 -11.48
CA ASN A 66 -17.38 -5.49 -12.71
C ASN A 66 -16.19 -5.87 -13.60
N GLN A 67 -16.45 -6.69 -14.60
CA GLN A 67 -15.49 -6.96 -15.68
C GLN A 67 -15.42 -5.76 -16.63
N THR A 68 -14.25 -5.51 -17.23
CA THR A 68 -14.12 -4.50 -18.29
C THR A 68 -14.99 -4.86 -19.50
N SER A 69 -15.44 -3.86 -20.27
CA SER A 69 -16.36 -4.06 -21.39
C SER A 69 -15.80 -4.92 -22.53
N ASP A 70 -14.49 -4.93 -22.69
CA ASP A 70 -13.74 -5.77 -23.63
C ASP A 70 -13.40 -7.16 -23.06
N GLY A 71 -13.72 -7.41 -21.79
CA GLY A 71 -13.46 -8.67 -21.09
C GLY A 71 -12.00 -8.91 -20.71
N SER A 72 -11.10 -7.93 -20.94
CA SER A 72 -9.65 -8.06 -20.73
C SER A 72 -9.21 -7.97 -19.27
N GLY A 73 -10.07 -7.50 -18.37
CA GLY A 73 -9.73 -7.28 -16.97
C GLY A 73 -10.92 -7.05 -16.04
N TRP A 74 -10.62 -6.58 -14.83
CA TRP A 74 -11.58 -6.28 -13.77
C TRP A 74 -11.43 -4.84 -13.30
N ASN A 75 -12.53 -4.11 -13.17
CA ASN A 75 -12.56 -2.82 -12.50
C ASN A 75 -12.80 -3.03 -11.01
N LEU A 76 -11.90 -2.47 -10.20
CA LEU A 76 -11.92 -2.53 -8.75
C LEU A 76 -12.31 -1.17 -8.19
N GLU A 77 -13.20 -1.15 -7.20
CA GLU A 77 -13.16 -0.07 -6.21
C GLU A 77 -11.99 -0.38 -5.27
N PHE A 78 -11.07 0.56 -5.12
CA PHE A 78 -9.80 0.38 -4.41
C PHE A 78 -9.70 1.41 -3.30
N LEU A 79 -9.33 0.95 -2.10
CA LEU A 79 -9.20 1.74 -0.89
C LEU A 79 -7.83 1.46 -0.28
N ALA A 80 -7.06 2.51 -0.05
CA ALA A 80 -5.80 2.48 0.66
C ALA A 80 -5.90 3.28 1.96
N ILE A 81 -5.46 2.69 3.07
CA ILE A 81 -5.41 3.33 4.38
C ILE A 81 -3.96 3.31 4.87
N ASP A 82 -3.29 4.43 4.68
CA ASP A 82 -1.90 4.66 5.07
C ASP A 82 -1.88 5.55 6.32
N GLY A 83 -2.05 4.93 7.48
CA GLY A 83 -2.22 5.62 8.75
C GLY A 83 -3.41 6.58 8.71
N ALA A 84 -3.17 7.89 8.79
CA ALA A 84 -4.22 8.92 8.71
C ALA A 84 -4.65 9.25 7.27
N ILE A 85 -3.91 8.81 6.26
CA ILE A 85 -4.20 9.07 4.85
C ILE A 85 -5.14 7.97 4.35
N VAL A 86 -6.26 8.37 3.77
CA VAL A 86 -7.24 7.44 3.19
C VAL A 86 -7.45 7.83 1.74
N GLN A 87 -7.18 6.94 0.81
CA GLN A 87 -7.43 7.17 -0.62
C GLN A 87 -8.38 6.12 -1.17
N LYS A 88 -9.45 6.58 -1.78
CA LYS A 88 -10.35 5.74 -2.56
C LYS A 88 -10.32 6.14 -4.03
N GLY A 89 -10.31 5.16 -4.92
CA GLY A 89 -10.31 5.36 -6.36
C GLY A 89 -10.60 4.07 -7.12
N THR A 90 -10.58 4.17 -8.44
CA THR A 90 -10.73 3.03 -9.35
C THR A 90 -9.37 2.50 -9.76
N VAL A 91 -9.20 1.17 -9.75
CA VAL A 91 -8.05 0.47 -10.33
C VAL A 91 -8.58 -0.62 -11.28
N THR A 92 -8.02 -0.72 -12.48
CA THR A 92 -8.34 -1.80 -13.41
C THR A 92 -7.17 -2.78 -13.47
N ILE A 93 -7.41 -4.05 -13.16
CA ILE A 93 -6.41 -5.11 -13.24
C ILE A 93 -6.65 -6.02 -14.45
N GLY A 94 -5.59 -6.59 -15.01
CA GLY A 94 -5.68 -7.55 -16.12
C GLY A 94 -6.26 -8.90 -15.72
N MET A 95 -6.73 -9.66 -16.71
CA MET A 95 -7.24 -11.03 -16.52
C MET A 95 -6.14 -12.11 -16.66
N THR A 96 -5.09 -11.83 -17.44
CA THR A 96 -3.98 -12.79 -17.64
C THR A 96 -2.95 -12.70 -16.54
N THR A 97 -2.52 -11.47 -16.24
CA THR A 97 -1.83 -11.08 -15.01
C THR A 97 -2.71 -10.04 -14.33
N PRO A 98 -2.95 -10.12 -13.02
CA PRO A 98 -3.73 -9.13 -12.29
C PRO A 98 -2.93 -7.85 -12.03
N ASP A 99 -2.05 -7.47 -12.96
CA ASP A 99 -1.32 -6.21 -12.98
C ASP A 99 -2.30 -5.03 -13.15
N PRO A 100 -2.11 -3.92 -12.43
CA PRO A 100 -2.79 -2.67 -12.72
C PRO A 100 -2.50 -2.18 -14.14
N THR A 101 -3.55 -1.99 -14.93
CA THR A 101 -3.53 -1.43 -16.29
C THR A 101 -4.01 0.02 -16.33
N TYR A 102 -4.76 0.42 -15.31
CA TYR A 102 -5.24 1.78 -15.05
C TYR A 102 -5.40 1.97 -13.55
N SER A 103 -5.12 3.18 -13.07
CA SER A 103 -5.39 3.61 -11.69
C SER A 103 -5.75 5.09 -11.69
N ASP A 104 -6.75 5.50 -10.90
CA ASP A 104 -6.96 6.92 -10.60
C ASP A 104 -5.70 7.50 -9.95
N ALA A 105 -5.39 8.77 -10.26
CA ALA A 105 -4.12 9.38 -9.88
C ALA A 105 -3.83 9.34 -8.37
N ASN A 106 -4.87 9.42 -7.53
CA ASN A 106 -4.72 9.43 -6.07
C ASN A 106 -4.46 8.04 -5.46
N VAL A 107 -4.67 6.95 -6.22
CA VAL A 107 -4.40 5.57 -5.77
C VAL A 107 -3.30 4.89 -6.59
N ALA A 108 -2.64 5.61 -7.50
CA ALA A 108 -1.63 5.05 -8.39
C ALA A 108 -0.45 4.42 -7.63
N ASP A 109 0.11 5.12 -6.64
CA ASP A 109 1.23 4.60 -5.84
C ASP A 109 0.82 3.35 -5.04
N TYR A 110 -0.37 3.36 -4.43
CA TYR A 110 -0.90 2.20 -3.70
C TYR A 110 -1.20 1.01 -4.61
N SER A 111 -1.65 1.25 -5.85
CA SER A 111 -1.83 0.18 -6.84
C SER A 111 -0.50 -0.48 -7.21
N ASN A 112 0.61 0.27 -7.18
CA ASN A 112 1.94 -0.27 -7.35
C ASN A 112 2.37 -1.13 -6.14
N VAL A 113 1.97 -0.77 -4.92
CA VAL A 113 2.17 -1.65 -3.75
C VAL A 113 1.43 -2.98 -3.92
N TYR A 114 0.16 -2.95 -4.32
CA TYR A 114 -0.62 -4.15 -4.62
C TYR A 114 0.10 -5.05 -5.65
N LYS A 115 0.62 -4.45 -6.74
CA LYS A 115 1.36 -5.16 -7.78
C LYS A 115 2.59 -5.88 -7.23
N ASN A 116 3.41 -5.18 -6.46
CA ASN A 116 4.69 -5.70 -5.96
C ASN A 116 4.57 -6.58 -4.71
N THR A 117 3.36 -6.77 -4.17
CA THR A 117 3.10 -7.60 -2.99
C THR A 117 2.04 -8.67 -3.25
N ILE A 118 0.76 -8.29 -3.30
CA ILE A 118 -0.40 -9.20 -3.42
C ILE A 118 -0.40 -9.94 -4.76
N ALA A 119 -0.06 -9.26 -5.85
CA ALA A 119 -0.06 -9.83 -7.19
C ALA A 119 1.30 -10.41 -7.64
N TRP A 120 2.38 -10.21 -6.87
CA TRP A 120 3.78 -10.43 -7.28
C TRP A 120 4.09 -11.79 -7.91
N LEU A 121 3.37 -12.85 -7.50
CA LEU A 121 3.53 -14.19 -8.06
C LEU A 121 3.16 -14.29 -9.55
N ASP A 122 2.57 -13.25 -10.14
CA ASP A 122 2.21 -13.19 -11.56
C ASP A 122 3.44 -13.19 -12.48
N SER A 123 4.59 -12.77 -11.94
CA SER A 123 5.91 -12.88 -12.57
C SER A 123 6.33 -14.35 -12.83
N PHE A 124 5.69 -15.31 -12.15
CA PHE A 124 5.97 -16.73 -12.27
C PHE A 124 4.80 -17.55 -12.80
N ALA A 125 3.57 -17.17 -12.46
CA ALA A 125 2.36 -17.91 -12.78
C ALA A 125 1.31 -16.98 -13.38
N THR A 126 0.84 -17.26 -14.59
CA THR A 126 -0.19 -16.44 -15.26
C THR A 126 -1.37 -17.32 -15.65
N ARG A 127 -2.49 -16.70 -16.05
CA ARG A 127 -3.64 -17.46 -16.57
C ARG A 127 -3.29 -18.40 -17.73
N ASP A 128 -2.37 -17.97 -18.60
CA ASP A 128 -1.94 -18.73 -19.78
C ASP A 128 -0.86 -19.77 -19.44
N SER A 129 -0.17 -19.61 -18.31
CA SER A 129 0.81 -20.56 -17.78
C SER A 129 0.62 -20.76 -16.27
N PRO A 130 -0.50 -21.36 -15.85
CA PRO A 130 -0.78 -21.57 -14.45
C PRO A 130 0.19 -22.63 -13.91
N LYS A 131 0.58 -22.53 -12.65
CA LYS A 131 1.63 -23.37 -12.08
C LYS A 131 1.07 -24.43 -11.15
N ASP A 132 1.47 -25.66 -11.39
CA ASP A 132 1.11 -26.79 -10.56
C ASP A 132 2.04 -26.86 -9.34
N PHE A 133 1.44 -27.03 -8.16
CA PHE A 133 2.15 -27.15 -6.89
C PHE A 133 3.05 -28.39 -6.79
N SER A 134 2.92 -29.36 -7.70
CA SER A 134 3.80 -30.53 -7.78
C SER A 134 5.16 -30.21 -8.42
N TYR A 135 5.29 -29.10 -9.15
CA TYR A 135 6.55 -28.68 -9.77
C TYR A 135 7.37 -27.85 -8.77
N PRO A 136 8.58 -28.30 -8.41
CA PRO A 136 9.39 -27.67 -7.36
C PRO A 136 9.99 -26.31 -7.77
N ALA A 137 9.87 -25.91 -9.04
CA ALA A 137 10.40 -24.64 -9.53
C ALA A 137 9.42 -24.01 -10.54
N TRP A 138 8.88 -22.86 -10.17
CA TRP A 138 8.03 -22.01 -11.01
C TRP A 138 8.84 -20.98 -11.80
N GLY A 139 10.01 -20.56 -11.27
CA GLY A 139 10.96 -19.69 -11.97
C GLY A 139 12.38 -19.74 -11.41
N ARG A 140 13.33 -19.17 -12.16
CA ARG A 140 14.77 -19.36 -11.91
C ARG A 140 15.28 -18.66 -10.65
N SER A 141 14.89 -17.41 -10.40
CA SER A 141 15.35 -16.63 -9.25
C SER A 141 14.37 -15.51 -8.93
N ALA A 142 14.04 -15.32 -7.65
CA ALA A 142 13.37 -14.10 -7.15
C ALA A 142 14.37 -12.95 -6.89
N SER A 143 15.65 -13.29 -6.78
CA SER A 143 16.73 -12.40 -6.34
C SER A 143 18.05 -12.87 -6.94
N VAL A 144 18.97 -11.97 -7.29
CA VAL A 144 20.27 -12.34 -7.89
C VAL A 144 21.02 -13.29 -6.96
N GLY A 145 21.42 -14.46 -7.47
CA GLY A 145 22.13 -15.49 -6.70
C GLY A 145 21.27 -16.32 -5.73
N GLY A 146 19.95 -16.09 -5.68
CA GLY A 146 19.02 -16.86 -4.87
C GLY A 146 18.58 -18.18 -5.49
N GLN A 147 17.95 -19.03 -4.68
CA GLN A 147 17.33 -20.27 -5.15
C GLN A 147 16.15 -20.01 -6.10
N SER A 148 15.73 -21.07 -6.80
CA SER A 148 14.51 -21.04 -7.61
C SER A 148 13.28 -20.87 -6.74
N VAL A 149 12.30 -20.13 -7.28
CA VAL A 149 11.01 -19.91 -6.64
C VAL A 149 10.11 -21.09 -6.94
N GLY A 150 9.47 -21.65 -5.91
CA GLY A 150 8.51 -22.73 -6.11
C GLY A 150 7.91 -23.24 -4.80
N PRO A 151 7.06 -24.28 -4.88
CA PRO A 151 6.45 -24.92 -3.73
C PRO A 151 7.51 -25.58 -2.83
N THR A 152 7.56 -25.19 -1.56
CA THR A 152 8.46 -25.77 -0.55
C THR A 152 7.75 -26.71 0.43
N GLY A 153 6.41 -26.67 0.47
CA GLY A 153 5.58 -27.54 1.29
C GLY A 153 4.18 -26.99 1.52
N GLN A 154 3.48 -27.56 2.50
CA GLN A 154 2.19 -27.06 2.96
C GLN A 154 2.24 -26.79 4.46
N ALA A 155 1.53 -25.75 4.91
CA ALA A 155 1.37 -25.42 6.32
C ALA A 155 -0.08 -25.05 6.64
N ASP A 156 -0.46 -25.29 7.88
CA ASP A 156 -1.67 -24.68 8.44
C ASP A 156 -1.31 -23.25 8.83
N VAL A 157 -1.95 -22.28 8.19
CA VAL A 157 -1.73 -20.85 8.42
C VAL A 157 -3.00 -20.23 8.98
N THR A 158 -2.87 -19.40 10.00
CA THR A 158 -3.98 -18.61 10.56
C THR A 158 -3.68 -17.14 10.36
N VAL A 159 -4.65 -16.44 9.81
CA VAL A 159 -4.69 -14.99 9.59
C VAL A 159 -6.05 -14.47 10.08
N GLN A 160 -6.25 -13.16 10.12
CA GLN A 160 -7.53 -12.62 10.59
C GLN A 160 -8.74 -13.07 9.74
N ALA A 161 -8.56 -13.34 8.45
CA ALA A 161 -9.63 -13.88 7.59
C ALA A 161 -10.02 -15.34 7.89
N GLY A 162 -9.19 -16.10 8.63
CA GLY A 162 -9.45 -17.48 9.01
C GLY A 162 -8.20 -18.37 9.05
N SER A 163 -8.43 -19.67 9.21
CA SER A 163 -7.37 -20.70 9.17
C SER A 163 -7.46 -21.51 7.89
N TYR A 164 -6.32 -21.72 7.22
CA TYR A 164 -6.23 -22.36 5.92
C TYR A 164 -5.14 -23.43 5.90
N LYS A 165 -5.35 -24.49 5.12
CA LYS A 165 -4.26 -25.32 4.62
C LYS A 165 -3.70 -24.68 3.36
N ALA A 166 -2.52 -24.10 3.45
CA ALA A 166 -1.89 -23.36 2.36
C ALA A 166 -0.63 -24.05 1.86
N TRP A 167 -0.36 -23.91 0.56
CA TRP A 167 0.94 -24.18 -0.03
C TRP A 167 1.87 -23.01 0.28
N ILE A 168 3.13 -23.31 0.60
CA ILE A 168 4.18 -22.32 0.73
C ILE A 168 4.91 -22.25 -0.60
N ILE A 169 4.83 -21.12 -1.27
CA ILE A 169 5.69 -20.76 -2.39
C ILE A 169 6.86 -19.97 -1.82
N GLY A 170 8.08 -20.46 -1.99
CA GLY A 170 9.24 -19.87 -1.32
C GLY A 170 10.55 -20.05 -2.06
N TRP A 171 11.55 -19.37 -1.53
CA TRP A 171 12.96 -19.46 -1.94
C TRP A 171 13.86 -19.08 -0.76
N HIS A 172 15.06 -19.65 -0.74
CA HIS A 172 16.06 -19.30 0.26
C HIS A 172 17.08 -18.30 -0.28
N LYS A 173 17.36 -17.25 0.49
CA LYS A 173 18.51 -16.36 0.32
C LYS A 173 18.90 -15.71 1.64
N GLY A 174 19.83 -16.34 2.36
CA GLY A 174 20.21 -15.94 3.73
C GLY A 174 19.14 -16.28 4.76
N VAL A 175 17.88 -15.94 4.46
CA VAL A 175 16.66 -16.29 5.17
C VAL A 175 15.63 -16.91 4.21
N ASP A 176 14.65 -17.61 4.76
CA ASP A 176 13.55 -18.20 3.98
C ASP A 176 12.49 -17.14 3.69
N ASN A 177 12.18 -16.98 2.41
CA ASN A 177 11.10 -16.14 1.92
C ASN A 177 9.89 -17.03 1.62
N MET A 178 8.72 -16.62 2.08
CA MET A 178 7.53 -17.47 2.08
C MET A 178 6.28 -16.69 1.69
N ILE A 179 5.50 -17.24 0.76
CA ILE A 179 4.20 -16.75 0.33
C ILE A 179 3.20 -17.90 0.46
N TRP A 180 2.14 -17.71 1.23
CA TRP A 180 1.14 -18.74 1.50
C TRP A 180 -0.04 -18.61 0.52
N VAL A 181 -0.22 -19.64 -0.31
CA VAL A 181 -1.23 -19.70 -1.37
C VAL A 181 -2.25 -20.79 -1.08
N VAL A 182 -3.53 -20.47 -1.26
CA VAL A 182 -4.64 -21.43 -1.13
C VAL A 182 -5.23 -21.65 -2.52
N PRO A 183 -5.30 -22.90 -3.04
CA PRO A 183 -5.70 -23.18 -4.43
C PRO A 183 -7.06 -22.63 -4.90
N ASN A 184 -7.95 -22.26 -3.98
CA ASN A 184 -9.30 -21.74 -4.28
C ASN A 184 -9.46 -20.26 -3.92
N LEU A 185 -8.37 -19.58 -3.56
CA LEU A 185 -8.36 -18.14 -3.33
C LEU A 185 -7.58 -17.46 -4.46
N PRO A 186 -8.11 -16.36 -5.03
CA PRO A 186 -7.44 -15.67 -6.13
C PRO A 186 -6.07 -15.09 -5.77
N PHE A 187 -5.85 -14.78 -4.49
CA PHE A 187 -4.64 -14.11 -4.02
C PHE A 187 -4.05 -14.83 -2.80
N PRO A 188 -2.75 -14.63 -2.50
CA PRO A 188 -2.11 -15.17 -1.30
C PRO A 188 -2.82 -14.73 -0.02
N VAL A 189 -2.74 -15.56 1.03
CA VAL A 189 -3.33 -15.24 2.35
C VAL A 189 -2.31 -14.62 3.30
N LYS A 190 -1.02 -14.86 3.07
CA LYS A 190 0.08 -14.34 3.88
C LYS A 190 1.37 -14.28 3.06
N ALA A 191 2.28 -13.37 3.36
CA ALA A 191 3.66 -13.40 2.88
C ALA A 191 4.64 -12.81 3.90
N GLN A 192 5.86 -13.33 3.88
CA GLN A 192 7.02 -12.83 4.60
C GLN A 192 8.20 -12.92 3.65
N VAL A 193 8.59 -11.79 3.10
CA VAL A 193 9.70 -11.66 2.16
C VAL A 193 10.70 -10.65 2.71
N TYR A 194 11.98 -10.86 2.44
CA TYR A 194 13.09 -10.13 3.03
C TYR A 194 13.99 -9.53 1.96
N THR A 195 14.62 -8.40 2.30
CA THR A 195 15.52 -7.71 1.38
C THR A 195 16.85 -8.46 1.23
N ASP A 196 17.58 -8.13 0.17
CA ASP A 196 18.92 -8.63 -0.06
C ASP A 196 19.94 -7.79 0.71
N VAL A 197 20.55 -8.35 1.77
CA VAL A 197 21.63 -7.68 2.52
C VAL A 197 22.95 -8.45 2.44
N ILE A 198 24.06 -7.70 2.44
CA ILE A 198 25.43 -8.25 2.43
C ILE A 198 25.93 -8.66 3.82
N SER A 199 25.27 -8.20 4.89
CA SER A 199 25.56 -8.57 6.28
C SER A 199 24.39 -8.20 7.20
N GLY A 200 24.30 -8.82 8.38
CA GLY A 200 23.24 -8.57 9.37
C GLY A 200 21.98 -9.42 9.16
N VAL A 201 20.92 -9.09 9.91
CA VAL A 201 19.59 -9.70 9.74
C VAL A 201 18.87 -8.91 8.64
N PRO A 202 18.45 -9.55 7.54
CA PRO A 202 17.70 -8.86 6.49
C PRO A 202 16.39 -8.28 7.04
N PRO A 203 16.08 -7.00 6.84
CA PRO A 203 14.75 -6.48 7.13
C PRO A 203 13.70 -7.07 6.17
N PRO A 204 12.41 -7.04 6.54
CA PRO A 204 11.34 -7.39 5.62
C PRO A 204 11.41 -6.53 4.36
N ASP A 205 11.34 -7.15 3.18
CA ASP A 205 11.11 -6.47 1.91
C ASP A 205 9.62 -6.13 1.82
N TYR A 206 8.78 -7.16 1.86
CA TYR A 206 7.34 -6.96 2.02
C TYR A 206 6.72 -8.03 2.92
N THR A 207 5.61 -7.64 3.54
CA THR A 207 4.72 -8.56 4.24
C THR A 207 3.30 -8.33 3.76
N LEU A 208 2.49 -9.38 3.82
CA LEU A 208 1.05 -9.25 3.65
C LEU A 208 0.32 -10.24 4.56
N GLU A 209 -0.84 -9.85 5.05
CA GLU A 209 -1.77 -10.71 5.77
C GLU A 209 -3.21 -10.41 5.35
N LEU A 210 -3.96 -11.45 4.96
CA LEU A 210 -5.36 -11.32 4.58
C LEU A 210 -6.24 -11.12 5.83
N LEU A 211 -6.86 -9.95 5.91
CA LEU A 211 -7.74 -9.55 7.00
C LEU A 211 -9.16 -10.05 6.81
N GLN A 212 -9.67 -9.97 5.59
CA GLN A 212 -11.03 -10.38 5.27
C GLN A 212 -11.16 -10.68 3.77
N THR A 213 -11.98 -11.65 3.42
CA THR A 213 -12.40 -11.88 2.03
C THR A 213 -13.84 -12.38 1.98
N GLY A 214 -14.50 -12.19 0.85
CA GLY A 214 -15.86 -12.67 0.61
C GLY A 214 -16.37 -12.25 -0.75
N ASN A 215 -17.69 -12.32 -0.93
CA ASN A 215 -18.37 -11.85 -2.12
C ASN A 215 -19.60 -11.03 -1.72
N SER A 216 -19.79 -9.88 -2.36
CA SER A 216 -20.93 -9.00 -2.16
C SER A 216 -21.41 -8.45 -3.50
N SER A 217 -22.72 -8.54 -3.75
CA SER A 217 -23.34 -8.02 -4.98
C SER A 217 -23.35 -6.50 -5.07
N THR A 218 -23.14 -5.81 -3.95
CA THR A 218 -23.00 -4.35 -3.84
C THR A 218 -21.70 -4.02 -3.15
N GLU A 219 -21.22 -2.79 -3.33
CA GLU A 219 -20.01 -2.33 -2.66
C GLU A 219 -20.11 -2.54 -1.13
N PRO A 220 -19.14 -3.22 -0.50
CA PRO A 220 -19.14 -3.46 0.94
C PRO A 220 -19.06 -2.17 1.76
N GLU A 221 -19.66 -2.17 2.95
CA GLU A 221 -19.71 -0.98 3.82
C GLU A 221 -18.31 -0.46 4.24
N PHE A 222 -17.32 -1.36 4.40
CA PHE A 222 -15.96 -0.94 4.77
C PHE A 222 -15.29 -0.08 3.68
N MET A 223 -15.73 -0.19 2.42
CA MET A 223 -15.27 0.66 1.31
C MET A 223 -15.86 2.08 1.37
N ASN A 224 -16.85 2.33 2.23
CA ASN A 224 -17.47 3.64 2.39
C ASN A 224 -16.62 4.55 3.29
N ARG A 225 -15.43 4.89 2.81
CA ARG A 225 -14.52 5.85 3.41
C ARG A 225 -14.40 7.08 2.52
N THR A 226 -14.39 8.26 3.14
CA THR A 226 -14.08 9.50 2.43
C THR A 226 -12.58 9.59 2.23
N SER A 227 -12.13 9.90 1.01
CA SER A 227 -10.72 10.17 0.76
C SER A 227 -10.26 11.36 1.61
N ILE A 228 -9.21 11.14 2.40
CA ILE A 228 -8.51 12.13 3.20
C ILE A 228 -7.09 12.17 2.64
N ASN A 229 -6.77 13.18 1.83
CA ASN A 229 -5.41 13.44 1.38
C ASN A 229 -4.87 14.70 2.04
N PRO A 230 -4.10 14.59 3.14
CA PRO A 230 -3.47 15.76 3.75
C PRO A 230 -2.31 16.33 2.91
N ILE A 231 -1.88 15.64 1.84
CA ILE A 231 -0.69 15.97 1.04
C ILE A 231 -1.02 16.71 -0.28
N LEU A 232 -2.30 16.93 -0.60
CA LEU A 232 -2.67 17.77 -1.74
C LEU A 232 -2.47 19.26 -1.39
N GLY A 233 -1.24 19.73 -1.58
CA GLY A 233 -0.91 21.15 -1.61
C GLY A 233 -1.58 21.87 -2.78
N ASN A 234 -1.39 23.18 -2.86
CA ASN A 234 -1.89 23.98 -3.99
C ASN A 234 -1.35 23.39 -5.33
N PRO A 235 -2.17 23.14 -6.36
CA PRO A 235 -1.69 22.59 -7.64
C PRO A 235 -0.69 23.50 -8.37
N ASN A 236 -0.57 24.76 -7.97
CA ASN A 236 0.43 25.69 -8.48
C ASN A 236 1.75 25.64 -7.68
N CYS A 237 1.88 24.74 -6.70
CA CYS A 237 3.11 24.56 -5.97
C CYS A 237 4.21 24.05 -6.90
N PRO A 238 5.45 24.53 -6.73
CA PRO A 238 6.61 23.88 -7.32
C PRO A 238 6.64 22.40 -6.90
N VAL A 239 6.94 21.53 -7.86
CA VAL A 239 7.23 20.13 -7.57
C VAL A 239 8.63 20.08 -6.95
N PRO A 240 8.84 19.39 -5.81
CA PRO A 240 10.17 19.17 -5.26
C PRO A 240 11.13 18.59 -6.31
N ASP A 241 12.34 19.13 -6.38
CA ASP A 241 13.43 18.70 -7.26
C ASP A 241 14.70 18.53 -6.43
N MET A 242 14.90 17.33 -5.92
CA MET A 242 16.07 16.95 -5.12
C MET A 242 17.42 17.06 -5.88
N GLN A 243 17.40 17.19 -7.21
CA GLN A 243 18.61 17.22 -8.03
C GLN A 243 19.09 18.65 -8.31
N ASN A 244 18.17 19.59 -8.53
CA ASN A 244 18.51 20.95 -8.96
C ASN A 244 18.09 22.05 -7.98
N ASP A 245 17.15 21.79 -7.07
CA ASP A 245 16.61 22.78 -6.12
C ASP A 245 16.50 22.16 -4.72
N ALA A 246 17.65 21.85 -4.13
CA ALA A 246 17.73 21.27 -2.80
C ALA A 246 18.82 21.94 -1.96
N ILE A 247 18.56 22.00 -0.66
CA ILE A 247 19.60 22.22 0.35
C ILE A 247 20.07 20.86 0.83
N HIS A 248 21.37 20.74 1.06
CA HIS A 248 22.01 19.53 1.54
C HIS A 248 22.99 19.92 2.65
N ASP A 249 22.88 19.24 3.78
CA ASP A 249 23.78 19.42 4.91
C ASP A 249 23.92 18.10 5.70
N SER A 250 24.89 18.07 6.61
CA SER A 250 25.12 16.94 7.51
C SER A 250 25.51 17.44 8.90
N THR A 251 24.85 16.94 9.93
CA THR A 251 25.08 17.38 11.31
C THR A 251 24.95 16.21 12.28
N THR A 252 25.88 16.12 13.22
CA THR A 252 25.78 15.15 14.31
C THR A 252 24.77 15.62 15.35
N THR A 253 23.92 14.68 15.78
CA THR A 253 22.98 14.86 16.89
C THR A 253 23.65 15.45 18.13
N ASP A 254 22.88 16.16 18.94
CA ASP A 254 23.34 16.77 20.20
C ASP A 254 23.93 15.77 21.21
N SER A 255 23.48 14.52 21.19
CA SER A 255 24.04 13.41 21.97
C SER A 255 25.35 12.86 21.40
N GLY A 256 25.72 13.23 20.17
CA GLY A 256 26.92 12.75 19.49
C GLY A 256 26.80 11.33 18.93
N SER A 257 25.61 10.71 18.97
CA SER A 257 25.39 9.29 18.66
C SER A 257 25.29 9.00 17.16
N VAL A 258 24.58 9.86 16.43
CA VAL A 258 24.25 9.68 15.00
C VAL A 258 24.62 10.94 14.24
N THR A 259 25.22 10.76 13.05
CA THR A 259 25.35 11.84 12.06
C THR A 259 24.19 11.78 11.10
N LEU A 260 23.40 12.86 11.05
CA LEU A 260 22.26 12.97 10.16
C LEU A 260 22.69 13.72 8.90
N GLU A 261 22.79 13.00 7.78
CA GLU A 261 22.78 13.62 6.46
C GLU A 261 21.33 13.95 6.10
N TYR A 262 21.05 15.17 5.66
CA TYR A 262 19.73 15.51 5.18
C TYR A 262 19.78 16.35 3.91
N ARG A 263 18.74 16.19 3.11
CA ARG A 263 18.41 17.05 1.98
C ARG A 263 16.95 17.43 2.06
N TYR A 264 16.64 18.64 1.64
CA TYR A 264 15.25 19.03 1.43
C TYR A 264 15.07 19.85 0.17
N SER A 265 13.90 19.72 -0.44
CA SER A 265 13.50 20.43 -1.65
C SER A 265 12.03 20.83 -1.57
N PRO A 266 11.62 22.02 -2.08
CA PRO A 266 12.44 23.09 -2.67
C PRO A 266 13.45 23.71 -1.69
N SER A 267 14.48 24.43 -2.17
CA SER A 267 15.42 25.14 -1.28
C SER A 267 14.79 26.28 -0.50
N VAL A 268 13.70 26.85 -1.03
CA VAL A 268 12.85 27.85 -0.36
C VAL A 268 11.38 27.46 -0.57
N PRO A 269 10.84 26.51 0.23
CA PRO A 269 9.46 26.07 0.09
C PRO A 269 8.46 27.20 0.40
N HIS A 270 7.32 27.18 -0.29
CA HIS A 270 6.19 28.07 0.00
C HIS A 270 5.31 27.47 1.10
N GLN A 271 4.77 28.31 1.98
CA GLN A 271 3.71 27.88 2.90
C GLN A 271 2.51 27.31 2.11
N GLY A 272 2.01 26.16 2.53
CA GLY A 272 0.94 25.40 1.88
C GLY A 272 1.40 24.50 0.73
N CYS A 273 2.71 24.42 0.48
CA CYS A 273 3.30 23.57 -0.55
C CYS A 273 4.06 22.38 0.02
N PRO A 274 4.24 21.30 -0.78
CA PRO A 274 5.06 20.18 -0.40
C PRO A 274 6.53 20.58 -0.25
N ILE A 275 7.15 20.06 0.81
CA ILE A 275 8.58 19.94 0.98
C ILE A 275 8.89 18.45 1.08
N GLU A 276 9.82 17.99 0.26
CA GLU A 276 10.38 16.65 0.30
C GLU A 276 11.66 16.68 1.12
N TRP A 277 11.80 15.72 2.03
CA TRP A 277 12.98 15.48 2.84
C TRP A 277 13.57 14.13 2.44
N ARG A 278 14.89 14.07 2.33
CA ARG A 278 15.67 12.83 2.32
C ARG A 278 16.59 12.85 3.52
N VAL A 279 16.49 11.84 4.37
CA VAL A 279 17.31 11.72 5.58
C VAL A 279 18.11 10.43 5.55
N SER A 280 19.37 10.51 5.97
CA SER A 280 20.26 9.35 6.13
C SER A 280 20.91 9.38 7.51
N PHE A 281 20.80 8.26 8.23
CA PHE A 281 21.28 8.10 9.61
C PHE A 281 22.63 7.38 9.61
N GLU A 282 23.71 8.14 9.53
CA GLU A 282 25.07 7.65 9.42
C GLU A 282 25.74 7.42 10.79
N LYS A 283 26.71 6.51 10.81
CA LYS A 283 27.56 6.29 11.97
C LYS A 283 28.55 7.44 12.10
N ASN A 284 28.57 8.07 13.27
CA ASN A 284 29.44 9.21 13.59
C ASN A 284 30.95 8.98 13.33
N PHE A 285 31.45 7.75 13.45
CA PHE A 285 32.87 7.41 13.21
C PHE A 285 33.17 6.85 11.81
N ASP A 286 32.14 6.54 11.02
CA ASP A 286 32.27 6.08 9.65
C ASP A 286 31.00 6.46 8.87
N LEU A 287 31.06 7.63 8.22
CA LEU A 287 29.95 8.19 7.46
C LEU A 287 29.56 7.33 6.24
N THR A 288 30.38 6.35 5.84
CA THR A 288 30.01 5.41 4.77
C THR A 288 29.06 4.31 5.24
N GLN A 289 28.85 4.20 6.56
CA GLN A 289 27.98 3.21 7.17
C GLN A 289 26.75 3.86 7.78
N LYS A 290 25.59 3.23 7.56
CA LYS A 290 24.31 3.66 8.12
C LYS A 290 23.88 2.78 9.28
N TYR A 291 23.13 3.36 10.20
CA TYR A 291 22.36 2.59 11.17
C TYR A 291 21.10 2.05 10.49
N SER A 292 20.74 0.80 10.78
CA SER A 292 19.47 0.22 10.36
C SER A 292 18.43 0.34 11.47
N ALA A 293 17.17 0.17 11.08
CA ALA A 293 16.02 0.09 11.99
C ALA A 293 15.93 1.30 12.94
N ILE A 294 16.10 2.50 12.38
CA ILE A 294 16.02 3.76 13.12
C ILE A 294 14.56 4.18 13.28
N HIS A 295 14.18 4.50 14.52
CA HIS A 295 12.94 5.19 14.84
C HIS A 295 13.23 6.69 14.98
N TYR A 296 12.44 7.53 14.31
CA TYR A 296 12.67 8.98 14.29
C TYR A 296 11.37 9.77 14.11
N ASP A 297 11.43 11.09 14.23
CA ASP A 297 10.35 11.99 13.79
C ASP A 297 10.93 13.31 13.29
N ILE A 298 10.14 14.04 12.52
CA ILE A 298 10.41 15.41 12.11
C ILE A 298 9.37 16.29 12.78
N PHE A 299 9.82 17.16 13.69
CA PHE A 299 8.98 18.13 14.35
C PHE A 299 9.10 19.49 13.69
N THR A 300 8.02 20.26 13.77
CA THR A 300 8.11 21.72 13.65
C THR A 300 8.01 22.30 15.04
N VAL A 301 8.83 23.32 15.33
CA VAL A 301 8.91 23.96 16.65
C VAL A 301 8.70 25.47 16.54
N ASP A 302 8.34 26.10 17.64
CA ASP A 302 8.36 27.56 17.76
C ASP A 302 9.78 28.07 18.08
N ASN A 303 9.93 29.39 18.24
CA ASN A 303 11.22 30.02 18.53
C ASN A 303 11.79 29.67 19.93
N ASN A 304 11.05 28.93 20.76
CA ASN A 304 11.48 28.46 22.07
C ASN A 304 11.64 26.93 22.10
N ASP A 305 11.78 26.30 20.93
CA ASP A 305 11.89 24.85 20.75
C ASP A 305 10.65 24.06 21.24
N VAL A 306 9.50 24.71 21.36
CA VAL A 306 8.25 24.04 21.73
C VAL A 306 7.64 23.40 20.49
N LYS A 307 7.40 22.08 20.55
CA LYS A 307 6.77 21.30 19.48
C LYS A 307 5.40 21.87 19.08
N LEU A 308 5.28 22.25 17.80
CA LEU A 308 4.05 22.68 17.14
C LEU A 308 3.38 21.55 16.36
N GLY A 309 4.16 20.65 15.77
CA GLY A 309 3.66 19.55 14.95
C GLY A 309 4.64 18.38 14.86
N SER A 310 4.16 17.24 14.38
CA SER A 310 4.92 16.01 14.17
C SER A 310 4.49 15.35 12.87
N VAL A 311 5.46 14.99 12.05
CA VAL A 311 5.21 14.33 10.77
C VAL A 311 4.69 12.92 10.99
N ALA A 312 5.23 12.19 11.97
CA ALA A 312 4.69 10.87 12.34
C ALA A 312 3.21 10.96 12.75
N GLN A 313 2.86 11.91 13.62
CA GLN A 313 1.50 12.09 14.12
C GLN A 313 0.54 12.58 13.03
N ASP A 314 1.00 13.44 12.12
CA ASP A 314 0.24 13.87 10.94
C ASP A 314 -0.09 12.66 10.03
N LYS A 315 0.77 11.64 10.02
CA LYS A 315 0.55 10.36 9.35
C LYS A 315 -0.20 9.33 10.21
N GLY A 316 -0.62 9.68 11.43
CA GLY A 316 -1.32 8.76 12.35
C GLY A 316 -0.41 7.71 12.99
N ARG A 317 0.89 7.96 13.08
CA ARG A 317 1.91 7.03 13.60
C ARG A 317 2.54 7.57 14.88
N SER A 318 3.14 6.68 15.67
CA SER A 318 3.94 7.03 16.85
C SER A 318 5.25 7.71 16.46
N ASP A 319 5.84 7.24 15.38
CA ASP A 319 7.15 7.57 14.85
C ASP A 319 7.23 7.25 13.34
N LEU A 320 8.28 7.77 12.71
CA LEU A 320 8.75 7.37 11.39
C LEU A 320 9.83 6.30 11.54
N PHE A 321 10.06 5.51 10.48
CA PHE A 321 10.92 4.34 10.54
C PHE A 321 11.81 4.22 9.30
N ALA A 322 13.12 4.16 9.51
CA ALA A 322 14.13 3.98 8.47
C ALA A 322 14.80 2.59 8.62
N PRO A 323 14.35 1.55 7.89
CA PRO A 323 14.79 0.16 8.06
C PRO A 323 16.26 -0.02 7.70
N VAL A 324 16.75 0.70 6.69
CA VAL A 324 18.14 0.62 6.20
C VAL A 324 18.93 1.92 6.45
N GLY A 325 18.37 2.82 7.24
CA GLY A 325 19.01 4.09 7.60
C GLY A 325 18.78 5.23 6.63
N ASP A 326 17.94 5.04 5.62
CA ASP A 326 17.48 6.08 4.70
C ASP A 326 15.97 6.17 4.74
N ASP A 327 15.43 7.39 4.65
CA ASP A 327 14.00 7.60 4.48
C ASP A 327 13.70 8.90 3.73
N ASP A 328 12.61 8.88 2.97
CA ASP A 328 12.11 10.02 2.21
C ASP A 328 10.73 10.42 2.75
N GLN A 329 10.54 11.71 3.04
CA GLN A 329 9.31 12.23 3.64
C GLN A 329 8.83 13.47 2.90
N THR A 330 7.65 13.39 2.28
CA THR A 330 6.96 14.56 1.74
C THR A 330 5.92 15.06 2.75
N ILE A 331 5.98 16.35 3.07
CA ILE A 331 5.08 17.00 4.02
C ILE A 331 4.59 18.34 3.46
N ILE A 332 3.38 18.77 3.85
CA ILE A 332 2.89 20.11 3.54
C ILE A 332 3.41 21.09 4.59
N LEU A 333 4.12 22.12 4.14
CA LEU A 333 4.62 23.17 5.01
C LEU A 333 3.46 24.04 5.49
N LYS A 334 3.09 23.98 6.77
CA LYS A 334 1.97 24.75 7.34
C LYS A 334 2.43 26.10 7.92
N GLN A 335 3.71 26.24 8.18
CA GLN A 335 4.30 27.24 9.05
C GLN A 335 4.53 28.55 8.29
N PRO A 336 4.36 29.70 8.94
CA PRO A 336 4.47 30.99 8.28
C PRO A 336 5.93 31.33 7.92
N PRO A 337 6.15 32.14 6.88
CA PRO A 337 7.46 32.72 6.58
C PRO A 337 7.93 33.68 7.70
N PRO A 338 9.23 34.02 7.76
CA PRO A 338 10.28 33.76 6.76
C PRO A 338 11.13 32.51 7.02
N VAL A 339 11.01 31.88 8.19
CA VAL A 339 11.80 30.71 8.59
C VAL A 339 10.91 29.74 9.33
N THR A 340 11.00 28.47 8.97
CA THR A 340 10.40 27.36 9.71
C THR A 340 11.49 26.60 10.43
N HIS A 341 11.30 26.40 11.74
CA HIS A 341 12.21 25.63 12.59
C HIS A 341 11.78 24.18 12.62
N PHE A 342 12.65 23.30 12.13
CA PHE A 342 12.48 21.86 12.18
C PHE A 342 13.42 21.24 13.20
N VAL A 343 12.95 20.17 13.85
CA VAL A 343 13.79 19.30 14.68
C VAL A 343 13.65 17.89 14.16
N ILE A 344 14.75 17.31 13.68
CA ILE A 344 14.80 15.89 13.32
C ILE A 344 15.29 15.15 14.55
N ALA A 345 14.40 14.35 15.14
CA ALA A 345 14.65 13.64 16.39
C ALA A 345 14.86 12.15 16.11
N VAL A 346 16.07 11.66 16.38
CA VAL A 346 16.34 10.22 16.48
C VAL A 346 15.77 9.76 17.82
N LEU A 347 14.77 8.88 17.78
CA LEU A 347 14.11 8.34 18.97
C LEU A 347 14.83 7.09 19.47
N GLY A 348 15.51 6.37 18.57
CA GLY A 348 16.36 5.23 18.89
C GLY A 348 16.35 4.17 17.80
N THR A 349 16.61 2.91 18.16
CA THR A 349 16.67 1.78 17.21
C THR A 349 15.84 0.59 17.67
N GLY A 350 15.42 -0.26 16.75
CA GLY A 350 14.63 -1.45 17.07
C GLY A 350 13.80 -1.92 15.88
N SER A 351 13.21 -3.11 15.97
CA SER A 351 12.25 -3.52 14.93
C SER A 351 10.99 -2.66 15.01
N GLN A 352 10.37 -2.36 13.88
CA GLN A 352 9.11 -1.61 13.85
C GLN A 352 8.04 -2.27 14.75
N GLY A 353 7.33 -1.47 15.55
CA GLY A 353 6.34 -1.96 16.52
C GLY A 353 6.89 -2.58 17.80
N SER A 354 8.21 -2.62 17.99
CA SER A 354 8.84 -3.04 19.25
C SER A 354 9.20 -1.85 20.14
N LEU A 355 9.65 -2.14 21.37
CA LEU A 355 10.20 -1.12 22.26
C LEU A 355 11.53 -0.61 21.70
N THR A 356 11.61 0.68 21.46
CA THR A 356 12.79 1.36 20.94
C THR A 356 13.92 1.39 21.96
N ASP A 357 15.13 0.99 21.55
CA ASP A 357 16.37 1.26 22.28
C ASP A 357 16.82 2.70 22.05
N THR A 358 16.72 3.51 23.11
CA THR A 358 17.02 4.95 23.08
C THR A 358 18.51 5.26 23.20
N SER A 359 19.40 4.27 23.14
CA SER A 359 20.86 4.46 23.25
C SER A 359 21.43 5.42 22.19
N LEU A 360 20.78 5.53 21.03
CA LEU A 360 21.15 6.45 19.95
C LEU A 360 20.31 7.73 19.90
N ALA A 361 19.42 7.96 20.86
CA ALA A 361 18.51 9.11 20.80
C ALA A 361 19.27 10.45 20.81
N GLY A 362 18.76 11.42 20.07
CA GLY A 362 19.36 12.74 19.91
C GLY A 362 18.61 13.58 18.86
N ILE A 363 18.91 14.87 18.78
CA ILE A 363 18.21 15.79 17.89
C ILE A 363 19.16 16.60 17.01
N VAL A 364 18.65 17.03 15.85
CA VAL A 364 19.27 18.01 14.96
C VAL A 364 18.25 19.10 14.66
N ASN A 365 18.64 20.36 14.88
CA ASN A 365 17.83 21.53 14.54
C ASN A 365 18.15 21.97 13.11
N VAL A 366 17.10 22.25 12.32
CA VAL A 366 17.22 22.65 10.92
C VAL A 366 16.33 23.86 10.65
N ASP A 367 16.95 24.95 10.22
CA ASP A 367 16.23 26.17 9.84
C ASP A 367 15.99 26.19 8.32
N VAL A 368 14.71 26.21 7.93
CA VAL A 368 14.30 26.24 6.53
C VAL A 368 13.73 27.60 6.18
N LYS A 369 14.36 28.29 5.22
CA LYS A 369 13.83 29.56 4.68
C LYS A 369 12.51 29.28 3.98
N THR A 370 11.47 29.99 4.36
CA THR A 370 10.10 29.77 3.91
C THR A 370 9.58 30.99 3.17
N ALA A 371 8.88 30.77 2.06
CA ALA A 371 8.23 31.81 1.28
C ALA A 371 6.71 31.89 1.58
N GLU A 372 6.13 33.06 1.31
CA GLU A 372 4.68 33.29 1.35
C GLU A 372 3.91 32.28 0.49
N PRO A 373 2.65 31.95 0.81
CA PRO A 373 1.85 31.04 -0.01
C PRO A 373 1.82 31.41 -1.49
N VAL A 374 1.84 30.40 -2.36
CA VAL A 374 1.70 30.62 -3.81
C VAL A 374 0.34 31.27 -4.07
N LYS A 375 0.36 32.49 -4.63
CA LYS A 375 -0.86 33.22 -4.98
C LYS A 375 -1.63 32.42 -6.02
N VAL A 376 -2.83 31.94 -5.65
CA VAL A 376 -3.78 31.47 -6.65
C VAL A 376 -4.21 32.68 -7.47
N PRO A 377 -4.16 32.65 -8.82
CA PRO A 377 -4.72 33.73 -9.61
C PRO A 377 -6.18 33.90 -9.17
N GLU A 378 -6.53 35.08 -8.66
CA GLU A 378 -7.92 35.44 -8.45
C GLU A 378 -8.57 35.40 -9.83
N PHE A 379 -9.32 34.33 -10.14
CA PHE A 379 -10.28 34.41 -11.23
C PHE A 379 -11.24 35.52 -10.81
N PRO A 380 -11.27 36.65 -11.52
CA PRO A 380 -12.17 37.72 -11.12
C PRO A 380 -13.57 37.11 -11.22
N VAL A 381 -14.30 37.10 -10.10
CA VAL A 381 -15.64 36.51 -9.98
C VAL A 381 -16.58 37.05 -11.07
N THR A 382 -16.25 38.23 -11.62
CA THR A 382 -16.88 38.84 -12.79
C THR A 382 -16.78 37.98 -14.06
N ALA A 383 -15.70 37.25 -14.33
CA ALA A 383 -15.57 36.40 -15.53
C ALA A 383 -16.50 35.19 -15.51
N LEU A 384 -16.68 34.56 -14.34
CA LEU A 384 -17.65 33.47 -14.13
C LEU A 384 -19.10 33.99 -14.20
N LEU A 385 -19.37 35.16 -13.63
CA LEU A 385 -20.66 35.85 -13.76
C LEU A 385 -20.97 36.22 -15.21
N ILE A 386 -19.99 36.72 -15.97
CA ILE A 386 -20.15 37.07 -17.39
C ILE A 386 -20.43 35.80 -18.22
N MET A 387 -19.71 34.70 -17.98
CA MET A 387 -20.00 33.44 -18.67
C MET A 387 -21.40 32.90 -18.33
N ALA A 388 -21.82 32.96 -17.06
CA ALA A 388 -23.18 32.57 -16.66
C ALA A 388 -24.25 33.47 -17.30
N ILE A 389 -24.01 34.78 -17.42
CA ILE A 389 -24.91 35.73 -18.10
C ILE A 389 -24.97 35.46 -19.60
N VAL A 390 -23.84 35.17 -20.26
CA VAL A 390 -23.80 34.87 -21.69
C VAL A 390 -24.52 33.56 -22.00
N ILE A 391 -24.36 32.53 -21.16
CA ILE A 391 -25.10 31.26 -21.28
C ILE A 391 -26.59 31.49 -21.04
N ALA A 392 -26.96 32.26 -20.01
CA ALA A 392 -28.36 32.60 -19.73
C ALA A 392 -29.01 33.40 -20.87
N MET A 393 -28.29 34.36 -21.46
CA MET A 393 -28.75 35.11 -22.63
C MET A 393 -28.90 34.20 -23.85
N GLY A 394 -27.95 33.28 -24.10
CA GLY A 394 -28.06 32.30 -25.19
C GLY A 394 -29.28 31.37 -25.06
N ILE A 395 -29.59 30.92 -23.84
CA ILE A 395 -30.79 30.12 -23.55
C ILE A 395 -32.07 30.97 -23.71
N PHE A 396 -32.03 32.26 -23.36
CA PHE A 396 -33.15 33.16 -23.55
C PHE A 396 -33.42 33.46 -25.03
N PHE A 397 -32.40 33.71 -25.84
CA PHE A 397 -32.54 33.94 -27.28
C PHE A 397 -33.03 32.71 -28.04
N THR A 398 -32.60 31.51 -27.65
CA THR A 398 -33.07 30.25 -28.25
C THR A 398 -34.52 29.94 -27.87
N ARG A 399 -34.95 30.25 -26.63
CA ARG A 399 -36.35 30.13 -26.20
C ARG A 399 -37.28 31.25 -26.72
N ALA A 400 -36.77 32.44 -26.98
CA ALA A 400 -37.56 33.54 -27.55
C ALA A 400 -37.82 33.33 -29.07
N ARG A 401 -36.85 32.79 -29.81
CA ARG A 401 -37.03 32.45 -31.24
C ARG A 401 -38.09 31.36 -31.47
N SER A 402 -38.29 30.43 -30.53
CA SER A 402 -39.31 29.38 -30.68
C SER A 402 -40.75 29.87 -30.44
N ARG A 403 -40.94 31.08 -29.87
CA ARG A 403 -42.27 31.69 -29.67
C ARG A 403 -42.69 32.72 -30.72
N LEU A 404 -41.78 33.13 -31.61
CA LEU A 404 -42.06 34.02 -32.74
C LEU A 404 -42.08 33.23 -34.07
N SER A 405 -42.81 32.13 -34.12
CA SER A 405 -43.33 31.59 -35.37
C SER A 405 -44.76 32.12 -35.53
N ILE A 406 -44.85 33.32 -36.11
CA ILE A 406 -46.11 33.90 -36.57
C ILE A 406 -46.53 33.11 -37.80
N LYS A 407 -47.67 32.40 -37.69
CA LYS A 407 -48.37 31.84 -38.85
C LYS A 407 -48.79 33.00 -39.76
N PHE A 408 -48.38 32.93 -41.02
CA PHE A 408 -49.12 33.48 -42.15
C PHE A 408 -49.56 32.32 -43.03
#